data_AF-A0AAD2TNM3-F1
#
_entry.id   AF-A0AAD2TNM3-F1
#
_cell.length_a   1.000
_cell.length_b   1.000
_cell.length_c   1.000
_cell.angle_alpha   90.00
_cell.angle_beta   90.00
_cell.angle_gamma   90.00
#
_symmetry.space_group_name_H-M   'P 1'
#
loop_
_entity.id
_entity.type
_entity.pdbx_description
1 polymer ?
#
loop_
_entity_poly.entity_id
_entity_poly.type
_entity_poly.pdbx_seq_one_letter_code
_entity_poly.pdbx_strand_id
1 'polypeptide(L)'
;MTTVFAILLIVINLGKGLIVLVNKYTPEEIIAKKPVAAAVRVQTATPTQTTAIGSLSGQETAAIVSAISAVTRGQGKVIKIEKV
;
A
#
# COMPACT_ATOMS: atom_id res chain seq x y z
N MET A 1 -6.16 39.94 22.86
CA MET A 1 -6.99 38.91 22.19
C MET A 1 -6.46 38.58 20.80
N THR A 2 -6.24 39.57 19.94
CA THR A 2 -5.67 39.38 18.58
C THR A 2 -4.27 38.76 18.55
N THR A 3 -3.41 39.09 19.53
CA THR A 3 -2.08 38.50 19.68
C THR A 3 -2.14 36.98 19.88
N VAL A 4 -3.07 36.49 20.69
CA VAL A 4 -3.28 35.05 20.88
C VAL A 4 -3.72 34.39 19.58
N PHE A 5 -4.65 35.03 18.85
CA PHE A 5 -5.14 34.54 17.56
C PHE A 5 -4.04 34.49 16.48
N ALA A 6 -3.16 35.50 16.42
CA ALA A 6 -2.04 35.55 15.49
C ALA A 6 -1.04 34.41 15.74
N ILE A 7 -0.74 34.12 17.01
CA ILE A 7 0.16 33.01 17.39
C ILE A 7 -0.45 31.67 16.96
N LEU A 8 -1.75 31.46 17.17
CA LEU A 8 -2.44 30.23 16.75
C LEU A 8 -2.39 30.04 15.23
N LEU A 9 -2.63 31.10 14.44
CA LEU A 9 -2.53 31.03 12.99
C LEU A 9 -1.11 30.66 12.53
N ILE A 10 -0.08 31.23 13.15
CA ILE A 10 1.32 30.93 12.81
C ILE A 10 1.62 29.45 13.12
N VAL A 11 1.30 28.98 14.32
CA VAL A 11 1.58 27.59 14.75
C VAL A 11 0.90 26.56 13.83
N ILE A 12 -0.36 26.79 13.45
CA ILE A 12 -1.10 25.88 12.57
C ILE A 12 -0.47 25.84 11.18
N ASN A 13 -0.12 26.99 10.61
CA ASN A 13 0.49 27.05 9.27
C ASN A 13 1.90 26.44 9.26
N LEU A 14 2.68 26.64 10.33
CA LEU A 14 3.99 26.00 10.50
C LEU A 14 3.85 24.47 10.64
N GLY A 15 2.87 23.98 11.41
CA GLY A 15 2.60 22.55 11.55
C GLY A 15 2.26 21.88 10.22
N LYS A 16 1.39 22.49 9.41
CA LYS A 16 1.05 21.98 8.06
C LYS A 16 2.25 21.96 7.12
N GLY A 17 3.08 23.01 7.16
CA GLY A 17 4.31 23.08 6.37
C GLY A 17 5.32 22.00 6.76
N LEU A 18 5.53 21.79 8.06
CA LEU A 18 6.42 20.76 8.59
C LEU A 18 5.96 19.34 8.23
N ILE A 19 4.65 19.07 8.28
CA ILE A 19 4.10 17.76 7.86
C ILE A 19 4.40 17.50 6.39
N VAL A 20 4.18 18.47 5.50
CA VAL A 20 4.49 18.33 4.07
C VAL A 20 5.99 18.16 3.83
N LEU A 21 6.82 18.85 4.60
CA LEU A 21 8.27 18.81 4.48
C LEU A 21 8.82 17.44 4.92
N VAL A 22 8.36 16.94 6.07
CA VAL A 22 8.69 15.60 6.55
C VAL A 22 8.16 14.55 5.56
N ASN A 23 6.94 14.70 5.07
CA ASN A 23 6.38 13.75 4.09
C ASN A 23 7.03 13.84 2.69
N LYS A 24 7.87 14.84 2.43
CA LYS A 24 8.63 14.95 1.19
C LYS A 24 10.07 14.45 1.35
N TYR A 25 10.67 14.62 2.53
CA TYR A 25 12.05 14.21 2.80
C TYR A 25 12.18 12.82 3.41
N THR A 26 11.15 12.36 4.10
CA THR A 26 10.92 10.98 4.50
C THR A 26 9.55 10.60 3.95
N PRO A 27 9.44 10.53 2.61
CA PRO A 27 8.19 10.15 1.97
C PRO A 27 7.75 8.83 2.56
N GLU A 28 6.48 8.76 2.98
CA GLU A 28 5.82 7.57 3.51
C GLU A 28 6.39 6.30 2.88
N GLU A 29 7.43 5.78 3.53
CA GLU A 29 8.08 4.54 3.19
C GLU A 29 7.09 3.49 3.67
N ILE A 30 6.20 3.12 2.76
CA ILE A 30 5.55 1.82 2.74
C ILE A 30 4.98 1.42 4.11
N ILE A 31 3.97 2.15 4.61
CA ILE A 31 2.85 1.40 5.22
C ILE A 31 1.91 1.04 4.06
N ALA A 32 2.41 0.10 3.26
CA ALA A 32 1.52 -0.85 2.63
C ALA A 32 0.63 -1.41 3.74
N LYS A 33 -0.63 -0.98 3.73
CA LYS A 33 -1.76 -1.87 3.96
C LYS A 33 -1.88 -2.43 5.38
N LYS A 34 -2.33 -1.58 6.31
CA LYS A 34 -3.43 -2.01 7.19
C LYS A 34 -4.71 -1.39 6.63
N PRO A 35 -5.52 -2.13 5.85
CA PRO A 35 -6.79 -1.61 5.40
C PRO A 35 -7.69 -1.56 6.63
N VAL A 36 -7.81 -0.37 7.23
CA VAL A 36 -8.97 -0.09 8.07
C VAL A 36 -10.10 0.15 7.08
N ALA A 37 -10.95 -0.87 7.01
CA ALA A 37 -12.21 -0.87 6.30
C ALA A 37 -12.97 0.44 6.48
N ALA A 38 -13.27 1.13 5.39
CA ALA A 38 -14.48 1.91 5.24
C ALA A 38 -14.63 2.33 3.78
N ALA A 39 -15.42 1.53 3.06
CA ALA A 39 -16.34 1.93 2.01
C ALA A 39 -15.80 2.68 0.77
N VAL A 40 -16.25 2.17 -0.38
CA VAL A 40 -16.21 2.83 -1.69
C VAL A 40 -14.84 2.81 -2.37
N ARG A 41 -14.46 1.63 -2.91
CA ARG A 41 -13.97 1.59 -4.29
C ARG A 41 -14.60 0.45 -5.05
N VAL A 42 -15.64 0.84 -5.77
CA VAL A 42 -16.20 0.14 -6.91
C VAL A 42 -15.05 -0.30 -7.82
N GLN A 43 -15.12 -1.59 -8.14
CA GLN A 43 -14.41 -2.31 -9.17
C GLN A 43 -14.00 -1.47 -10.38
N THR A 44 -12.71 -1.53 -10.71
CA THR A 44 -12.29 -1.59 -12.12
C THR A 44 -10.98 -2.38 -12.19
N ALA A 45 -10.87 -3.18 -13.25
CA ALA A 45 -9.73 -4.00 -13.66
C ALA A 45 -9.64 -5.41 -13.02
N THR A 46 -10.42 -6.31 -13.60
CA THR A 46 -10.04 -7.70 -13.88
C THR A 46 -8.55 -7.79 -14.26
N PRO A 47 -7.80 -8.75 -13.68
CA PRO A 47 -7.30 -9.80 -14.55
C PRO A 47 -7.64 -11.18 -13.96
N THR A 48 -8.35 -11.94 -14.78
CA THR A 48 -8.20 -13.39 -14.97
C THR A 48 -8.06 -14.23 -13.71
N GLN A 49 -9.19 -14.86 -13.37
CA GLN A 49 -9.26 -16.08 -12.56
C GLN A 49 -8.02 -16.96 -12.78
N THR A 50 -7.27 -17.22 -11.71
CA THR A 50 -6.55 -18.47 -11.58
C THR A 50 -6.95 -19.05 -10.24
N THR A 51 -7.80 -20.07 -10.35
CA THR A 51 -8.09 -21.17 -9.45
C THR A 51 -7.54 -21.06 -8.04
N ALA A 52 -8.44 -21.03 -7.05
CA ALA A 52 -8.13 -21.20 -5.65
C ALA A 52 -7.25 -22.44 -5.45
N ILE A 53 -5.96 -22.21 -5.16
CA ILE A 53 -5.01 -23.26 -4.81
C ILE A 53 -5.17 -23.49 -3.31
N GLY A 54 -5.96 -24.50 -2.97
CA GLY A 54 -6.04 -25.01 -1.61
C GLY A 54 -4.66 -25.43 -1.11
N SER A 55 -4.40 -25.18 0.18
CA SER A 55 -3.23 -25.54 1.00
C SER A 55 -2.11 -24.50 1.22
N LEU A 56 -2.20 -23.28 0.66
CA LEU A 56 -1.30 -22.17 0.98
C LEU A 56 -2.08 -20.91 1.32
N SER A 57 -1.62 -20.14 2.31
CA SER A 57 -2.26 -18.87 2.64
C SER A 57 -2.20 -17.91 1.43
N GLY A 58 -3.18 -17.01 1.32
CA GLY A 58 -3.19 -16.02 0.24
C GLY A 58 -1.94 -15.14 0.24
N GLN A 59 -1.30 -14.98 1.40
CA GLN A 59 -0.03 -14.26 1.54
C GLN A 59 1.15 -15.06 0.99
N GLU A 60 1.24 -16.37 1.27
CA GLU A 60 2.30 -17.24 0.73
C GLU A 60 2.21 -17.33 -0.79
N THR A 61 1.00 -17.48 -1.34
CA THR A 61 0.79 -17.51 -2.79
C THR A 61 1.20 -16.19 -3.44
N ALA A 62 0.84 -15.05 -2.83
CA ALA A 62 1.22 -13.73 -3.34
C ALA A 62 2.74 -13.51 -3.30
N ALA A 63 3.42 -13.95 -2.25
CA ALA A 63 4.87 -13.90 -2.13
C ALA A 63 5.56 -14.75 -3.21
N ILE A 64 5.07 -15.97 -3.47
CA ILE A 64 5.59 -16.86 -4.51
C ILE A 64 5.42 -16.24 -5.90
N VAL A 65 4.22 -15.73 -6.22
CA VAL A 65 3.95 -15.07 -7.51
C VAL A 65 4.80 -13.80 -7.68
N SER A 66 4.99 -13.02 -6.61
CA SER A 66 5.83 -11.82 -6.64
C SER A 66 7.30 -12.14 -6.87
N ALA A 67 7.84 -13.16 -6.18
CA ALA A 67 9.21 -13.60 -6.38
C ALA A 67 9.44 -14.11 -7.82
N ILE A 68 8.50 -14.90 -8.35
CA ILE A 68 8.59 -15.42 -9.72
C ILE A 68 8.50 -14.29 -10.75
N SER A 69 7.60 -13.32 -10.55
CA SER A 69 7.51 -12.13 -11.40
C SER A 69 8.79 -11.30 -11.35
N ALA A 70 9.41 -11.12 -10.17
CA ALA A 70 10.67 -10.40 -10.02
C ALA A 70 11.84 -11.09 -10.73
N VAL A 71 11.95 -12.42 -10.59
CA VAL A 71 13.02 -13.22 -11.21
C VAL A 71 12.86 -13.29 -12.73
N THR A 72 11.63 -13.38 -13.21
CA THR A 72 11.32 -13.55 -14.64
C THR A 72 11.04 -12.23 -15.37
N ARG A 73 11.26 -11.09 -14.71
CA ARG A 73 10.96 -9.74 -15.23
C ARG A 73 9.53 -9.63 -15.78
N GLY A 74 8.58 -10.25 -15.08
CA GLY A 74 7.15 -10.24 -15.42
C GLY A 74 6.71 -11.23 -16.50
N GLN A 75 7.60 -12.10 -16.98
CA GLN A 75 7.28 -13.08 -18.04
C GLN A 75 6.84 -14.45 -17.49
N GLY A 76 7.16 -14.76 -16.23
CA GLY A 76 6.86 -16.04 -15.59
C GLY A 76 5.45 -16.08 -15.02
N LYS A 77 4.68 -17.11 -15.35
CA LYS A 77 3.33 -17.36 -14.82
C LYS A 77 3.33 -18.59 -13.92
N VAL A 78 2.76 -18.46 -12.72
CA VAL A 78 2.53 -19.60 -11.82
C VAL A 78 1.31 -20.39 -12.31
N ILE A 79 1.54 -21.64 -12.71
CA ILE A 79 0.48 -22.54 -13.20
C ILE A 79 0.02 -23.57 -12.15
N LYS A 80 0.91 -23.96 -11.23
CA LYS A 80 0.67 -25.00 -10.23
C LYS A 80 1.64 -24.79 -9.06
N ILE A 81 1.16 -24.96 -7.82
CA ILE A 81 1.99 -24.99 -6.62
C ILE A 81 1.64 -26.27 -5.86
N GLU A 82 2.63 -27.14 -5.66
CA GLU A 82 2.49 -28.38 -4.90
C GLU A 82 3.49 -28.37 -3.76
N LYS A 83 3.04 -28.82 -2.58
CA LYS A 83 3.91 -29.04 -1.44
C LYS A 83 4.55 -30.41 -1.59
N VAL A 84 5.88 -30.43 -1.63
CA VAL A 84 6.71 -31.65 -1.56
C VAL A 84 6.82 -32.18 -0.14
#